data_AF-A0A8X8WFQ4-F1
#
_entry.id   AF-A0A8X8WFQ4-F1
#
_cell.length_a   1.000
_cell.length_b   1.000
_cell.length_c   1.000
_cell.angle_alpha   90.00
_cell.angle_beta   90.00
_cell.angle_gamma   90.00
#
_symmetry.space_group_name_H-M   'P 1'
#
loop_
_entity.id
_entity.type
_entity.pdbx_description
1 polymer ?
#
loop_
_entity_poly.entity_id
_entity_poly.type
_entity_poly.pdbx_seq_one_letter_code
_entity_poly.pdbx_strand_id
1 'polypeptide(L)'
;MENEGSSSNSNEVPPSQPLQSLSISPQPQLSLKERYDLVRSIGEECIQEDELERLLANKPNIVCYDGFEPSGRMHIAQGVMKAINVNKLTSAGCKVKIWIADWFAQLNNKMGGDLKKIQVIGQYLIEIWKAVGMNIEGGQVEFLWSSEEINSRAHEYWPLVMDIARRNKLPRVLRCCQIMGRSEQDELSAAQIFYPCMQCADIFFLKADICQLGMDQRKVNMLAREYCDDIKRKNKPIILSHHMLPGLQEGQEKMSKSDPSSSIFMEDEEADVNLKIKKAFCPPKVVEKNPCLEYIKYIVIPWFNEFTVERKPDNGGDKTFKSFEDLVADYESGQLHPGDLKPALAKALNRILQPVRDHFINDPKAKDLLKRVKVRPAVGGPAAENDVLHGCGPFQTAVERECFGCGRALRELAAVVAGGVAAAATEERALEAFGEGVFFADRLVAARLIRFEDGVVLLKAARAGAALHPREAAAGVEDESPLDGGSFKVKADEDVGRRRNKRAKKRKKMLIEGIMVKMMGEEI
;
A
#
# COMPACT_ATOMS: atom_id res chain seq x y z
N MET A 1 1.18 14.74 -92.31
CA MET A 1 2.58 14.31 -92.16
C MET A 1 3.01 14.80 -90.80
N GLU A 2 2.81 13.98 -89.76
CA GLU A 2 3.80 12.98 -89.28
C GLU A 2 5.02 13.72 -88.68
N ASN A 3 5.56 13.40 -87.51
CA ASN A 3 5.50 12.17 -86.76
C ASN A 3 5.93 12.39 -85.30
N GLU A 4 5.51 11.45 -84.46
CA GLU A 4 5.93 11.23 -83.09
C GLU A 4 7.42 10.80 -82.99
N GLY A 5 7.98 10.91 -81.77
CA GLY A 5 8.61 9.75 -81.15
C GLY A 5 10.15 9.67 -81.00
N SER A 6 10.57 9.74 -79.73
CA SER A 6 11.63 8.93 -79.08
C SER A 6 13.10 9.26 -79.43
N SER A 7 14.12 9.13 -78.56
CA SER A 7 14.25 8.57 -77.21
C SER A 7 15.65 8.89 -76.64
N SER A 8 15.76 8.78 -75.31
CA SER A 8 16.97 8.59 -74.46
C SER A 8 17.96 9.75 -74.27
N ASN A 9 18.10 10.28 -73.04
CA ASN A 9 19.15 9.84 -72.10
C ASN A 9 19.12 10.57 -70.73
N SER A 10 19.48 9.81 -69.68
CA SER A 10 20.05 10.21 -68.37
C SER A 10 19.38 11.31 -67.53
N ASN A 11 18.64 10.88 -66.49
CA ASN A 11 18.31 11.70 -65.32
C ASN A 11 19.55 11.79 -64.40
N GLU A 12 20.21 12.94 -64.38
CA GLU A 12 21.14 13.32 -63.31
C GLU A 12 20.39 14.06 -62.20
N VAL A 13 20.59 13.60 -60.96
CA VAL A 13 20.03 14.15 -59.72
C VAL A 13 20.80 15.42 -59.32
N PRO A 14 20.14 16.55 -59.02
CA PRO A 14 20.83 17.76 -58.59
C PRO A 14 21.38 17.64 -57.16
N PRO A 15 22.52 18.27 -56.83
CA PRO A 15 23.21 18.09 -55.56
C PRO A 15 22.41 18.68 -54.39
N SER A 16 22.30 17.88 -53.33
CA SER A 16 21.65 18.18 -52.07
C SER A 16 22.33 19.34 -51.33
N GLN A 17 21.53 20.35 -50.98
CA GLN A 17 21.94 21.38 -50.04
C GLN A 17 22.15 20.77 -48.64
N PRO A 18 23.22 21.13 -47.91
CA PRO A 18 23.41 20.64 -46.56
C PRO A 18 22.30 21.17 -45.64
N LEU A 19 21.58 20.24 -45.00
CA LEU A 19 20.63 20.55 -43.93
C LEU A 19 21.34 21.41 -42.88
N GLN A 20 20.90 22.66 -42.77
CA GLN A 20 21.16 23.47 -41.58
C GLN A 20 20.62 22.70 -40.38
N SER A 21 21.55 22.32 -39.50
CA SER A 21 21.22 21.74 -38.20
C SER A 21 20.27 22.70 -37.49
N LEU A 22 19.03 22.26 -37.30
CA LEU A 22 18.08 22.91 -36.40
C LEU A 22 18.73 22.89 -35.00
N SER A 23 19.35 24.01 -34.65
CA SER A 23 19.82 24.30 -33.31
C SER A 23 18.63 24.18 -32.38
N ILE A 24 18.62 23.12 -31.57
CA ILE A 24 17.72 22.97 -30.43
C ILE A 24 17.96 24.19 -29.55
N SER A 25 16.99 25.10 -29.49
CA SER A 25 17.00 26.22 -28.57
C SER A 25 17.23 25.66 -27.15
N PRO A 26 18.29 26.07 -26.44
CA PRO A 26 18.47 25.64 -25.07
C PRO A 26 17.29 26.19 -24.25
N GLN A 27 16.53 25.28 -23.65
CA GLN A 27 15.54 25.64 -22.63
C GLN A 27 16.22 26.58 -21.63
N PRO A 28 15.57 27.68 -21.20
CA PRO A 28 16.17 28.59 -20.24
C PRO A 28 16.52 27.81 -18.98
N GLN A 29 17.81 27.70 -18.72
CA GLN A 29 18.32 26.92 -17.60
C GLN A 29 18.00 27.68 -16.32
N LEU A 30 17.09 27.14 -15.52
CA LEU A 30 16.70 27.70 -14.22
C LEU A 30 17.95 28.08 -13.41
N SER A 31 17.95 29.25 -12.80
CA SER A 31 19.01 29.66 -11.88
C SER A 31 19.08 28.70 -10.68
N LEU A 32 20.22 28.69 -9.98
CA LEU A 32 20.39 27.84 -8.79
C LEU A 32 19.27 28.05 -7.76
N LYS A 33 18.87 29.31 -7.55
CA LYS A 33 17.80 29.68 -6.63
C LYS A 33 16.45 29.14 -7.09
N GLU A 34 16.09 29.33 -8.36
CA GLU A 34 14.83 28.81 -8.92
C GLU A 34 14.78 27.28 -8.86
N ARG A 35 15.90 26.60 -9.13
CA ARG A 35 16.01 25.14 -8.98
C ARG A 35 15.82 24.72 -7.53
N TYR A 36 16.47 25.41 -6.60
CA TYR A 36 16.33 25.14 -5.17
C TYR A 36 14.89 25.33 -4.71
N ASP A 37 14.27 26.46 -5.00
CA ASP A 37 12.89 26.77 -4.60
C ASP A 37 11.91 25.75 -5.19
N LEU A 38 12.09 25.37 -6.46
CA LEU A 38 11.28 24.36 -7.13
C LEU A 38 11.39 22.99 -6.47
N VAL A 39 12.62 22.51 -6.21
CA VAL A 39 12.85 21.20 -5.58
C VAL A 39 12.38 21.22 -4.13
N ARG A 40 12.70 22.27 -3.37
CA ARG A 40 12.32 22.43 -1.97
C ARG A 40 10.81 22.49 -1.78
N SER A 41 10.05 23.03 -2.75
CA SER A 41 8.57 23.08 -2.72
C SER A 41 7.89 21.71 -2.73
N ILE A 42 8.62 20.63 -3.03
CA ILE A 42 8.10 19.26 -3.05
C ILE A 42 7.98 18.69 -1.62
N GLY A 43 8.97 19.00 -0.79
CA GLY A 43 9.10 18.40 0.54
C GLY A 43 8.35 19.19 1.59
N GLU A 44 7.63 18.48 2.46
CA GLU A 44 7.24 19.02 3.76
C GLU A 44 8.50 19.20 4.64
N GLU A 45 9.41 18.23 4.57
CA GLU A 45 10.69 18.25 5.27
C GLU A 45 11.86 18.03 4.29
N CYS A 46 12.96 18.75 4.51
CA CYS A 46 14.22 18.56 3.80
C CYS A 46 15.38 18.37 4.79
N ILE A 47 16.11 17.25 4.68
CA ILE A 47 17.27 16.91 5.51
C ILE A 47 18.49 16.67 4.60
N GLN A 48 19.44 17.60 4.47
CA GLN A 48 19.42 18.97 4.99
C GLN A 48 19.38 19.99 3.85
N GLU A 49 18.78 21.16 4.10
CA GLU A 49 18.59 22.22 3.12
C GLU A 49 19.92 22.77 2.58
N ASP A 50 20.93 22.94 3.43
CA ASP A 50 22.26 23.39 3.05
C ASP A 50 23.01 22.35 2.19
N GLU A 51 22.79 21.07 2.47
CA GLU A 51 23.30 19.97 1.65
C GLU A 51 22.59 19.92 0.28
N LEU A 52 21.29 20.22 0.22
CA LEU A 52 20.53 20.29 -1.03
C LEU A 52 21.02 21.44 -1.92
N GLU A 53 21.22 22.63 -1.36
CA GLU A 53 21.73 23.78 -2.10
C GLU A 53 23.13 23.48 -2.67
N ARG A 54 24.03 22.92 -1.85
CA ARG A 54 25.36 22.49 -2.31
C ARG A 54 25.27 21.40 -3.37
N LEU A 55 24.35 20.45 -3.25
CA LEU A 55 24.16 19.39 -4.25
C LEU A 55 23.75 20.00 -5.61
N LEU A 56 22.75 20.90 -5.61
CA LEU A 56 22.25 21.57 -6.81
C LEU A 56 23.30 22.45 -7.49
N ALA A 57 24.17 23.08 -6.71
CA ALA A 57 25.26 23.92 -7.21
C ALA A 57 26.39 23.11 -7.85
N ASN A 58 26.73 21.94 -7.29
CA ASN A 58 27.97 21.25 -7.60
C ASN A 58 27.80 19.96 -8.43
N LYS A 59 26.62 19.33 -8.41
CA LYS A 59 26.39 18.07 -9.13
C LYS A 59 25.49 18.30 -10.36
N PRO A 60 25.99 18.07 -11.59
CA PRO A 60 25.18 18.27 -12.79
C PRO A 60 24.10 17.21 -12.95
N ASN A 61 24.40 15.94 -12.64
CA ASN A 61 23.50 14.80 -12.79
C ASN A 61 23.03 14.33 -11.42
N ILE A 62 21.93 14.89 -10.93
CA ILE A 62 21.32 14.53 -9.65
C ILE A 62 20.34 13.38 -9.86
N VAL A 63 20.45 12.34 -9.03
CA VAL A 63 19.55 11.19 -9.06
C VAL A 63 18.59 11.26 -7.88
N CYS A 64 17.31 11.37 -8.17
CA CYS A 64 16.22 11.23 -7.22
C CYS A 64 15.61 9.84 -7.35
N TYR A 65 15.01 9.31 -6.28
CA TYR A 65 14.17 8.12 -6.40
C TYR A 65 12.98 8.13 -5.45
N ASP A 66 11.95 7.38 -5.84
CA ASP A 66 10.83 6.97 -4.99
C ASP A 66 10.47 5.51 -5.29
N GLY A 67 10.03 4.77 -4.27
CA GLY A 67 9.73 3.35 -4.35
C GLY A 67 8.27 3.02 -4.04
N PHE A 68 7.69 2.10 -4.80
CA PHE A 68 6.28 1.74 -4.71
C PHE A 68 6.09 0.23 -4.63
N GLU A 69 5.44 -0.25 -3.57
CA GLU A 69 4.95 -1.63 -3.50
C GLU A 69 3.74 -1.82 -4.44
N PRO A 70 3.81 -2.70 -5.45
CA PRO A 70 2.67 -3.03 -6.30
C PRO A 70 1.64 -3.87 -5.54
N SER A 71 0.73 -3.17 -4.85
CA SER A 71 -0.13 -3.75 -3.80
C SER A 71 -1.63 -3.59 -4.05
N GLY A 72 -2.02 -3.14 -5.24
CA GLY A 72 -3.41 -3.02 -5.68
C GLY A 72 -3.62 -1.76 -6.52
N ARG A 73 -4.88 -1.31 -6.60
CA ARG A 73 -5.27 -0.07 -7.28
C ARG A 73 -4.43 1.12 -6.77
N MET A 74 -4.10 2.05 -7.67
CA MET A 74 -3.32 3.25 -7.35
C MET A 74 -4.25 4.36 -6.87
N HIS A 75 -3.97 4.95 -5.71
CA HIS A 75 -4.70 6.13 -5.24
C HIS A 75 -4.07 7.43 -5.78
N ILE A 76 -4.83 8.52 -5.73
CA ILE A 76 -4.47 9.79 -6.40
C ILE A 76 -3.13 10.39 -5.96
N ALA A 77 -2.73 10.23 -4.69
CA ALA A 77 -1.41 10.68 -4.25
C ALA A 77 -0.25 9.88 -4.89
N GLN A 78 -0.43 8.58 -5.13
CA GLN A 78 0.58 7.76 -5.82
C GLN A 78 0.67 8.09 -7.32
N GLY A 79 -0.42 8.55 -7.94
CA GLY A 79 -0.45 8.91 -9.36
C GLY A 79 -0.20 10.40 -9.60
N VAL A 80 -1.23 11.23 -9.40
CA VAL A 80 -1.22 12.66 -9.72
C VAL A 80 -0.18 13.44 -8.91
N MET A 81 -0.23 13.36 -7.58
CA MET A 81 0.71 14.13 -6.72
C MET A 81 2.16 13.70 -6.98
N LYS A 82 2.38 12.40 -7.24
CA LYS A 82 3.68 11.90 -7.65
C LYS A 82 4.11 12.45 -9.00
N ALA A 83 3.26 12.45 -10.02
CA ALA A 83 3.57 13.04 -11.32
C ALA A 83 3.94 14.52 -11.20
N ILE A 84 3.21 15.31 -10.41
CA ILE A 84 3.55 16.72 -10.12
C ILE A 84 4.98 16.81 -9.55
N ASN A 85 5.28 16.05 -8.51
CA ASN A 85 6.59 16.09 -7.85
C ASN A 85 7.73 15.63 -8.77
N VAL A 86 7.52 14.56 -9.54
CA VAL A 86 8.49 14.07 -10.53
C VAL A 86 8.73 15.11 -11.62
N ASN A 87 7.68 15.75 -12.13
CA ASN A 87 7.81 16.78 -13.16
C ASN A 87 8.58 18.00 -12.65
N LYS A 88 8.35 18.42 -11.39
CA LYS A 88 9.17 19.47 -10.76
C LYS A 88 10.66 19.08 -10.69
N LEU A 89 10.96 17.84 -10.31
CA LEU A 89 12.34 17.34 -10.25
C LEU A 89 13.01 17.30 -11.64
N THR A 90 12.32 16.80 -12.65
CA THR A 90 12.86 16.71 -14.01
C THR A 90 13.05 18.08 -14.63
N SER A 91 12.12 19.03 -14.40
CA SER A 91 12.28 20.44 -14.78
C SER A 91 13.46 21.12 -14.07
N ALA A 92 13.81 20.69 -12.84
CA ALA A 92 15.02 21.14 -12.14
C ALA A 92 16.32 20.43 -12.62
N GLY A 93 16.24 19.61 -13.66
CA GLY A 93 17.38 18.88 -14.23
C GLY A 93 17.76 17.61 -13.47
N CYS A 94 16.89 17.06 -12.64
CA CYS A 94 17.13 15.81 -11.92
C CYS A 94 16.67 14.61 -12.75
N LYS A 95 17.45 13.54 -12.69
CA LYS A 95 17.04 12.20 -13.13
C LYS A 95 16.22 11.55 -12.02
N VAL A 96 15.09 10.94 -12.33
CA VAL A 96 14.19 10.31 -11.37
C VAL A 96 14.08 8.82 -11.66
N LYS A 97 14.33 8.00 -10.64
CA LYS A 97 14.11 6.55 -10.68
C LYS A 97 12.84 6.20 -9.93
N ILE A 98 11.88 5.61 -10.62
CA ILE A 98 10.68 5.03 -10.04
C ILE A 98 10.96 3.54 -9.79
N TRP A 99 11.13 3.19 -8.52
CA TRP A 99 11.48 1.85 -8.08
C TRP A 99 10.21 1.02 -7.88
N ILE A 100 9.97 0.09 -8.81
CA ILE A 100 8.86 -0.87 -8.74
C ILE A 100 9.28 -1.99 -7.79
N ALA A 101 8.89 -1.84 -6.53
CA ALA A 101 9.37 -2.62 -5.41
C ALA A 101 8.61 -3.96 -5.29
N ASP A 102 8.71 -4.80 -6.33
CA ASP A 102 7.99 -6.07 -6.45
C ASP A 102 8.43 -7.13 -5.42
N TRP A 103 9.74 -7.28 -5.16
CA TRP A 103 10.20 -8.11 -4.04
C TRP A 103 9.78 -7.56 -2.69
N PHE A 104 9.78 -6.24 -2.52
CA PHE A 104 9.32 -5.61 -1.27
C PHE A 104 7.83 -5.88 -1.01
N ALA A 105 6.99 -5.76 -2.04
CA ALA A 105 5.58 -6.13 -1.95
C ALA A 105 5.41 -7.62 -1.60
N GLN A 106 6.25 -8.51 -2.14
CA GLN A 106 6.25 -9.92 -1.79
C GLN A 106 6.67 -10.15 -0.32
N LEU A 107 7.75 -9.52 0.14
CA LEU A 107 8.23 -9.59 1.54
C LEU A 107 7.19 -9.07 2.54
N ASN A 108 6.38 -8.09 2.14
CA ASN A 108 5.27 -7.55 2.93
C ASN A 108 3.93 -8.30 2.70
N ASN A 109 3.99 -9.48 2.08
CA ASN A 109 2.87 -10.38 1.80
C ASN A 109 1.68 -9.72 1.07
N LYS A 110 1.96 -8.76 0.18
CA LYS A 110 0.94 -8.17 -0.69
C LYS A 110 0.49 -9.22 -1.72
N MET A 111 -0.80 -9.21 -2.06
CA MET A 111 -1.39 -10.20 -2.97
C MET A 111 -1.11 -11.66 -2.58
N GLY A 112 -1.00 -11.94 -1.27
CA GLY A 112 -0.66 -13.26 -0.76
C GLY A 112 0.76 -13.74 -1.11
N GLY A 113 1.66 -12.80 -1.41
CA GLY A 113 3.04 -13.10 -1.81
C GLY A 113 3.20 -13.59 -3.26
N ASP A 114 2.12 -13.52 -4.06
CA ASP A 114 2.13 -13.93 -5.47
C ASP A 114 2.86 -12.88 -6.34
N LEU A 115 4.14 -13.15 -6.62
CA LEU A 115 4.99 -12.25 -7.39
C LEU A 115 4.46 -11.97 -8.80
N LYS A 116 3.78 -12.93 -9.45
CA LYS A 116 3.20 -12.72 -10.78
C LYS A 116 2.08 -11.68 -10.72
N LYS A 117 1.20 -11.77 -9.71
CA LYS A 117 0.15 -10.75 -9.49
C LYS A 117 0.74 -9.39 -9.17
N ILE A 118 1.77 -9.35 -8.31
CA ILE A 118 2.49 -8.12 -7.97
C ILE A 118 3.08 -7.48 -9.25
N GLN A 119 3.69 -8.26 -10.13
CA GLN A 119 4.25 -7.75 -11.39
C GLN A 119 3.17 -7.25 -12.36
N VAL A 120 2.02 -7.91 -12.43
CA VAL A 120 0.87 -7.37 -13.20
C VAL A 120 0.44 -6.01 -12.66
N ILE A 121 0.37 -5.85 -11.34
CA ILE A 121 0.05 -4.56 -10.72
C ILE A 121 1.13 -3.53 -11.05
N GLY A 122 2.42 -3.89 -10.97
CA GLY A 122 3.51 -2.96 -11.28
C GLY A 122 3.43 -2.43 -12.71
N GLN A 123 3.07 -3.29 -13.67
CA GLN A 123 2.81 -2.86 -15.06
C GLN A 123 1.62 -1.91 -15.15
N TYR A 124 0.52 -2.19 -14.44
CA TYR A 124 -0.62 -1.29 -14.33
C TYR A 124 -0.24 0.08 -13.73
N LEU A 125 0.62 0.11 -12.70
CA LEU A 125 1.08 1.37 -12.10
C LEU A 125 1.88 2.21 -13.11
N ILE A 126 2.77 1.57 -13.88
CA ILE A 126 3.56 2.21 -14.94
C ILE A 126 2.65 2.85 -15.99
N GLU A 127 1.62 2.13 -16.45
CA GLU A 127 0.68 2.67 -17.44
C GLU A 127 -0.10 3.88 -16.91
N ILE A 128 -0.43 3.92 -15.62
CA ILE A 128 -1.04 5.12 -15.00
C ILE A 128 -0.09 6.32 -15.03
N TRP A 129 1.17 6.14 -14.62
CA TRP A 129 2.12 7.27 -14.59
C TRP A 129 2.38 7.83 -15.98
N LYS A 130 2.42 6.97 -17.00
CA LYS A 130 2.48 7.41 -18.40
C LYS A 130 1.24 8.21 -18.78
N ALA A 131 0.05 7.67 -18.51
CA ALA A 131 -1.21 8.27 -18.95
C ALA A 131 -1.54 9.58 -18.23
N VAL A 132 -1.18 9.73 -16.95
CA VAL A 132 -1.45 10.96 -16.20
C VAL A 132 -0.56 12.12 -16.65
N GLY A 133 0.53 11.88 -17.40
CA GLY A 133 1.43 12.95 -17.86
C GLY A 133 2.66 13.16 -16.97
N MET A 134 3.19 12.08 -16.37
CA MET A 134 4.56 12.10 -15.87
C MET A 134 5.52 12.33 -17.05
N ASN A 135 6.46 13.26 -16.91
CA ASN A 135 7.38 13.65 -17.97
C ASN A 135 8.48 12.60 -18.17
N ILE A 136 8.08 11.51 -18.84
CA ILE A 136 8.97 10.41 -19.24
C ILE A 136 9.72 10.72 -20.54
N GLU A 137 9.25 11.71 -21.29
CA GLU A 137 9.87 12.16 -22.53
C GLU A 137 11.21 12.84 -22.21
N GLY A 138 12.27 12.48 -22.95
CA GLY A 138 13.63 12.96 -22.66
C GLY A 138 14.45 12.08 -21.71
N GLY A 139 13.92 10.92 -21.29
CA GLY A 139 14.70 9.87 -20.61
C GLY A 139 15.16 10.22 -19.19
N GLN A 140 14.61 11.27 -18.58
CA GLN A 140 14.92 11.66 -17.20
C GLN A 140 14.21 10.77 -16.18
N VAL A 141 13.14 10.08 -16.55
CA VAL A 141 12.42 9.14 -15.68
C VAL A 141 12.72 7.70 -16.09
N GLU A 142 13.17 6.88 -15.14
CA GLU A 142 13.41 5.44 -15.33
C GLU A 142 12.51 4.62 -14.42
N PHE A 143 11.78 3.65 -15.00
CA PHE A 143 11.06 2.63 -14.23
C PHE A 143 11.97 1.42 -14.07
N LEU A 144 12.30 1.08 -12.82
CA LEU A 144 13.25 0.02 -12.50
C LEU A 144 12.57 -1.01 -11.59
N TRP A 145 12.66 -2.29 -11.94
CA TRP A 145 12.07 -3.38 -11.17
C TRP A 145 13.05 -3.89 -10.12
N SER A 146 12.60 -4.00 -8.87
CA SER A 146 13.50 -4.38 -7.78
C SER A 146 14.10 -5.77 -7.97
N SER A 147 13.28 -6.74 -8.36
CA SER A 147 13.75 -8.09 -8.63
C SER A 147 14.77 -8.14 -9.78
N GLU A 148 14.53 -7.44 -10.89
CA GLU A 148 15.41 -7.45 -12.05
C GLU A 148 16.77 -6.79 -11.75
N GLU A 149 16.73 -5.59 -11.17
CA GLU A 149 17.94 -4.83 -10.86
C GLU A 149 18.78 -5.49 -9.78
N ILE A 150 18.16 -6.01 -8.72
CA ILE A 150 18.90 -6.70 -7.67
C ILE A 150 19.52 -7.99 -8.20
N ASN A 151 18.80 -8.77 -9.02
CA ASN A 151 19.37 -10.00 -9.59
C ASN A 151 20.53 -9.71 -10.55
N SER A 152 20.42 -8.68 -11.39
CA SER A 152 21.47 -8.36 -12.37
C SER A 152 22.79 -7.92 -11.71
N ARG A 153 22.72 -7.35 -10.50
CA ARG A 153 23.87 -6.89 -9.71
C ARG A 153 23.85 -7.43 -8.28
N ALA A 154 23.50 -8.71 -8.12
CA ALA A 154 23.33 -9.34 -6.81
C ALA A 154 24.61 -9.29 -5.95
N HIS A 155 25.77 -9.38 -6.59
CA HIS A 155 27.09 -9.28 -5.94
C HIS A 155 27.39 -7.89 -5.36
N GLU A 156 26.74 -6.83 -5.86
CA GLU A 156 26.83 -5.47 -5.30
C GLU A 156 25.79 -5.28 -4.18
N TYR A 157 24.57 -5.77 -4.41
CA TYR A 157 23.42 -5.48 -3.54
C TYR A 157 23.45 -6.22 -2.19
N TRP A 158 23.60 -7.55 -2.21
CA TRP A 158 23.46 -8.34 -0.99
C TRP A 158 24.56 -8.09 0.06
N PRO A 159 25.84 -7.88 -0.31
CA PRO A 159 26.85 -7.48 0.66
C PRO A 159 26.51 -6.17 1.39
N LEU A 160 25.88 -5.23 0.68
CA LEU A 160 25.42 -3.97 1.26
C LEU A 160 24.28 -4.19 2.26
N VAL A 161 23.27 -5.00 1.91
CA VAL A 161 22.19 -5.38 2.83
C VAL A 161 22.74 -6.03 4.10
N MET A 162 23.71 -6.95 3.96
CA MET A 162 24.33 -7.65 5.09
C MET A 162 25.22 -6.71 5.94
N ASP A 163 25.90 -5.74 5.33
CA ASP A 163 26.65 -4.71 6.05
C ASP A 163 25.74 -3.82 6.89
N ILE A 164 24.64 -3.33 6.30
CA ILE A 164 23.62 -2.53 7.00
C ILE A 164 23.05 -3.33 8.17
N ALA A 165 22.68 -4.59 7.94
CA ALA A 165 22.13 -5.46 8.97
C ALA A 165 23.11 -5.71 10.12
N ARG A 166 24.40 -5.96 9.85
CA ARG A 166 25.39 -6.26 10.91
C ARG A 166 25.74 -5.05 11.78
N ARG A 167 25.65 -3.83 11.22
CA ARG A 167 25.96 -2.58 11.94
C ARG A 167 24.81 -2.08 12.79
N ASN A 168 23.58 -2.51 12.49
CA ASN A 168 22.39 -2.06 13.19
C ASN A 168 21.88 -3.09 14.18
N LYS A 169 21.53 -2.62 15.39
CA LYS A 169 20.87 -3.47 16.38
C LYS A 169 19.42 -3.74 15.96
N LEU A 170 18.91 -4.93 16.25
CA LEU A 170 17.55 -5.34 15.88
C LEU A 170 16.46 -4.31 16.27
N PRO A 171 16.45 -3.69 17.47
CA PRO A 171 15.47 -2.66 17.80
C PRO A 171 15.48 -1.45 16.85
N ARG A 172 16.64 -1.08 16.30
CA ARG A 172 16.74 0.03 15.34
C ARG A 172 16.07 -0.32 14.01
N VAL A 173 16.17 -1.57 13.57
CA VAL A 173 15.54 -2.10 12.36
C VAL A 173 14.03 -2.23 12.57
N LEU A 174 13.59 -2.76 13.72
CA LEU A 174 12.17 -2.91 14.05
C LEU A 174 11.43 -1.57 14.09
N ARG A 175 12.07 -0.49 14.57
CA ARG A 175 11.47 0.86 14.52
C ARG A 175 11.19 1.35 13.10
N CYS A 176 11.88 0.81 12.08
CA CYS A 176 11.63 1.11 10.68
C CYS A 176 10.47 0.30 10.07
N CYS A 177 9.88 -0.68 10.75
CA CYS A 177 8.80 -1.49 10.18
C CYS A 177 7.55 -0.67 9.80
N GLN A 178 7.41 0.55 10.32
CA GLN A 178 6.35 1.48 9.93
C GLN A 178 6.37 1.88 8.45
N ILE A 179 7.54 1.84 7.79
CA ILE A 179 7.69 2.18 6.37
C ILE A 179 6.87 1.24 5.47
N MET A 180 6.63 0.01 5.92
CA MET A 180 5.81 -1.00 5.23
C MET A 180 4.40 -1.14 5.83
N GLY A 181 3.98 -0.19 6.68
CA GLY A 181 2.67 -0.17 7.33
C GLY A 181 2.50 -1.20 8.44
N ARG A 182 3.59 -1.56 9.13
CA ARG A 182 3.60 -2.50 10.26
C ARG A 182 4.06 -1.83 11.55
N SER A 183 3.61 -2.34 12.69
CA SER A 183 4.14 -1.96 13.99
C SER A 183 5.21 -2.93 14.48
N GLU A 184 6.08 -2.48 15.39
CA GLU A 184 7.06 -3.35 16.05
C GLU A 184 6.40 -4.37 17.00
N GLN A 185 5.12 -4.16 17.36
CA GLN A 185 4.31 -5.09 18.15
C GLN A 185 3.58 -6.15 17.31
N ASP A 186 3.60 -6.03 15.98
CA ASP A 186 2.98 -7.03 15.10
C ASP A 186 3.77 -8.35 15.14
N GLU A 187 3.12 -9.45 14.78
CA GLU A 187 3.83 -10.71 14.48
C GLU A 187 4.56 -10.56 13.14
N LEU A 188 5.85 -10.25 13.20
CA LEU A 188 6.70 -10.00 12.04
C LEU A 188 7.41 -11.28 11.57
N SER A 189 7.45 -11.49 10.25
CA SER A 189 8.30 -12.51 9.64
C SER A 189 9.76 -12.03 9.56
N ALA A 190 10.71 -12.95 9.38
CA ALA A 190 12.11 -12.58 9.16
C ALA A 190 12.28 -11.70 7.91
N ALA A 191 11.50 -11.95 6.85
CA ALA A 191 11.46 -11.12 5.64
C ALA A 191 11.15 -9.65 5.95
N GLN A 192 10.25 -9.39 6.89
CA GLN A 192 9.86 -8.05 7.32
C GLN A 192 10.94 -7.35 8.16
N ILE A 193 11.88 -8.10 8.74
CA ILE A 193 13.09 -7.54 9.38
C ILE A 193 14.14 -7.19 8.32
N PHE A 194 14.28 -7.99 7.26
CA PHE A 194 15.20 -7.67 6.16
C PHE A 194 14.72 -6.48 5.30
N TYR A 195 13.42 -6.26 5.21
CA TYR A 195 12.83 -5.21 4.38
C TYR A 195 13.47 -3.82 4.63
N PRO A 196 13.56 -3.27 5.86
CA PRO A 196 14.23 -1.99 6.08
C PRO A 196 15.71 -1.97 5.70
N CYS A 197 16.42 -3.10 5.89
CA CYS A 197 17.83 -3.20 5.48
C CYS A 197 17.96 -3.16 3.96
N MET A 198 17.06 -3.82 3.23
CA MET A 198 16.99 -3.79 1.77
C MET A 198 16.65 -2.39 1.25
N GLN A 199 15.64 -1.73 1.81
CA GLN A 199 15.27 -0.38 1.37
C GLN A 199 16.38 0.65 1.68
N CYS A 200 17.11 0.48 2.79
CA CYS A 200 18.31 1.25 3.06
C CYS A 200 19.42 0.98 2.04
N ALA A 201 19.59 -0.27 1.60
CA ALA A 201 20.56 -0.63 0.56
C ALA A 201 20.20 -0.03 -0.80
N ASP A 202 18.91 0.03 -1.15
CA ASP A 202 18.41 0.61 -2.40
C ASP A 202 18.93 2.03 -2.63
N ILE A 203 18.99 2.86 -1.58
CA ILE A 203 19.46 4.26 -1.66
C ILE A 203 20.87 4.34 -2.27
N PHE A 204 21.77 3.46 -1.83
CA PHE A 204 23.15 3.43 -2.31
C PHE A 204 23.29 2.68 -3.64
N PHE A 205 22.56 1.58 -3.78
CA PHE A 205 22.56 0.75 -4.98
C PHE A 205 22.01 1.49 -6.23
N LEU A 206 20.98 2.31 -6.03
CA LEU A 206 20.42 3.20 -7.05
C LEU A 206 21.26 4.46 -7.25
N LYS A 207 22.25 4.70 -6.37
CA LYS A 207 23.09 5.90 -6.34
C LYS A 207 22.25 7.18 -6.21
N ALA A 208 21.21 7.12 -5.38
CA ALA A 208 20.33 8.25 -5.16
C ALA A 208 21.05 9.35 -4.36
N ASP A 209 20.96 10.58 -4.86
CA ASP A 209 21.36 11.78 -4.13
C ASP A 209 20.19 12.34 -3.32
N ILE A 210 18.96 12.18 -3.81
CA ILE A 210 17.74 12.65 -3.15
C ILE A 210 16.76 11.48 -2.98
N CYS A 211 16.42 11.16 -1.74
CA CYS A 211 15.33 10.27 -1.38
C CYS A 211 14.02 11.07 -1.35
N GLN A 212 13.26 11.06 -2.46
CA GLN A 212 11.99 11.79 -2.60
C GLN A 212 10.79 10.87 -2.30
N LEU A 213 10.67 10.45 -1.04
CA LEU A 213 9.61 9.54 -0.58
C LEU A 213 8.62 10.25 0.34
N GLY A 214 7.56 9.59 0.80
CA GLY A 214 6.61 10.16 1.76
C GLY A 214 7.22 10.36 3.15
N MET A 215 6.58 11.18 3.98
CA MET A 215 6.99 11.35 5.40
C MET A 215 6.99 10.02 6.17
N ASP A 216 6.16 9.05 5.79
CA ASP A 216 6.12 7.72 6.38
C ASP A 216 7.39 6.88 6.12
N GLN A 217 8.17 7.22 5.10
CA GLN A 217 9.44 6.57 4.76
C GLN A 217 10.66 7.19 5.48
N ARG A 218 10.47 8.27 6.24
CA ARG A 218 11.55 9.05 6.87
C ARG A 218 12.50 8.21 7.73
N LYS A 219 11.99 7.21 8.45
CA LYS A 219 12.80 6.42 9.41
C LYS A 219 13.91 5.60 8.74
N VAL A 220 13.65 5.04 7.55
CA VAL A 220 14.67 4.29 6.78
C VAL A 220 15.61 5.24 6.04
N ASN A 221 15.12 6.40 5.61
CA ASN A 221 15.99 7.42 5.02
C ASN A 221 17.00 7.97 6.07
N MET A 222 16.56 8.14 7.32
CA MET A 222 17.46 8.47 8.43
C MET A 222 18.44 7.32 8.74
N LEU A 223 17.99 6.06 8.64
CA LEU A 223 18.87 4.89 8.79
C LEU A 223 20.01 4.93 7.75
N ALA A 224 19.72 5.34 6.51
CA ALA A 224 20.75 5.49 5.48
C ALA A 224 21.74 6.62 5.79
N ARG A 225 21.28 7.74 6.37
CA ARG A 225 22.19 8.81 6.82
C ARG A 225 23.06 8.39 8.00
N GLU A 226 22.51 7.65 8.96
CA GLU A 226 23.25 7.04 10.08
C GLU A 226 24.29 6.03 9.55
N TYR A 227 23.90 5.19 8.60
CA TYR A 227 24.82 4.23 7.97
C TYR A 227 25.98 4.94 7.24
N CYS A 228 25.75 6.11 6.62
CA CYS A 228 26.82 6.92 6.05
C CYS A 228 27.87 7.34 7.10
N ASP A 229 27.44 7.65 8.33
CA ASP A 229 28.35 8.00 9.42
C ASP A 229 29.23 6.78 9.81
N ASP A 230 28.61 5.61 9.93
CA ASP A 230 29.31 4.36 10.29
C ASP A 230 30.38 3.95 9.26
N ILE A 231 30.13 4.22 7.98
CA ILE A 231 31.09 3.93 6.89
C ILE A 231 31.94 5.16 6.52
N LYS A 232 31.82 6.27 7.25
CA LYS A 232 32.54 7.53 7.03
C LYS A 232 32.35 8.10 5.61
N ARG A 233 31.18 7.90 5.02
CA ARG A 233 30.79 8.47 3.73
C ARG A 233 30.32 9.91 3.93
N LYS A 234 31.06 10.86 3.36
CA LYS A 234 30.75 12.30 3.46
C LYS A 234 29.47 12.69 2.72
N ASN A 235 29.25 12.13 1.53
CA ASN A 235 28.09 12.46 0.70
C ASN A 235 26.89 11.62 1.15
N LYS A 236 26.11 12.21 2.05
CA LYS A 236 24.84 11.64 2.54
C LYS A 236 23.71 11.93 1.54
N PRO A 237 22.71 11.04 1.43
CA PRO A 237 21.52 11.31 0.65
C PRO A 237 20.69 12.43 1.31
N ILE A 238 20.20 13.35 0.50
CA ILE A 238 19.19 14.34 0.91
C ILE A 238 17.87 13.61 1.09
N ILE A 239 17.19 13.86 2.20
CA ILE A 239 15.83 13.37 2.42
C ILE A 239 14.89 14.51 2.07
N LEU A 240 14.05 14.32 1.05
CA LEU A 240 13.07 15.30 0.61
C LEU A 240 11.68 14.68 0.73
N SER A 241 11.17 14.66 1.96
CA SER A 241 9.96 13.94 2.30
C SER A 241 8.71 14.76 1.97
N HIS A 242 7.83 14.24 1.11
CA HIS A 242 6.60 14.93 0.71
C HIS A 242 5.45 14.67 1.70
N HIS A 243 4.51 15.61 1.69
CA HIS A 243 3.31 15.59 2.51
C HIS A 243 2.44 14.35 2.28
N MET A 244 1.85 13.81 3.35
CA MET A 244 0.95 12.66 3.28
C MET A 244 -0.48 13.12 3.02
N LEU A 245 -0.98 12.91 1.81
CA LEU A 245 -2.35 13.32 1.48
C LEU A 245 -3.38 12.51 2.32
N PRO A 246 -4.31 13.17 3.02
CA PRO A 246 -5.24 12.53 3.94
C PRO A 246 -6.30 11.72 3.21
N GLY A 247 -6.96 10.82 3.95
CA GLY A 247 -8.19 10.19 3.50
C GLY A 247 -9.36 11.18 3.49
N LEU A 248 -10.40 10.88 2.72
CA LEU A 248 -11.56 11.77 2.58
C LEU A 248 -12.46 11.82 3.82
N GLN A 249 -12.32 10.91 4.79
CA GLN A 249 -13.14 10.90 6.01
C GLN A 249 -12.43 11.62 7.16
N GLU A 250 -13.19 12.03 8.17
CA GLU A 250 -12.67 12.72 9.35
C GLU A 250 -11.63 11.86 10.10
N GLY A 251 -10.52 12.49 10.50
CA GLY A 251 -9.47 11.84 11.30
C GLY A 251 -8.55 10.89 10.51
N GLN A 252 -8.72 10.74 9.20
CA GLN A 252 -7.85 9.91 8.37
C GLN A 252 -6.63 10.69 7.88
N GLU A 253 -5.55 10.65 8.66
CA GLU A 253 -4.28 11.35 8.34
C GLU A 253 -3.58 10.84 7.06
N LYS A 254 -3.99 9.67 6.54
CA LYS A 254 -3.43 9.09 5.31
C LYS A 254 -4.48 8.28 4.55
N MET A 255 -4.50 8.39 3.23
CA MET A 255 -5.29 7.49 2.38
C MET A 255 -4.93 6.02 2.62
N SER A 256 -5.95 5.17 2.73
CA SER A 256 -5.81 3.73 2.94
C SER A 256 -6.49 2.95 1.83
N LYS A 257 -5.79 1.94 1.29
CA LYS A 257 -6.37 0.97 0.35
C LYS A 257 -7.45 0.07 0.99
N SER A 258 -7.49 0.01 2.32
CA SER A 258 -8.44 -0.82 3.07
C SER A 258 -9.85 -0.26 3.09
N ASP A 259 -10.00 1.07 2.99
CA ASP A 259 -11.31 1.73 2.87
C ASP A 259 -11.43 2.37 1.48
N PRO A 260 -12.07 1.70 0.50
CA PRO A 260 -12.22 2.23 -0.84
C PRO A 260 -13.02 3.54 -0.92
N SER A 261 -13.83 3.87 0.09
CA SER A 261 -14.62 5.09 0.13
C SER A 261 -13.80 6.31 0.60
N SER A 262 -12.70 6.06 1.32
CA SER A 262 -11.77 7.09 1.80
C SER A 262 -10.78 7.60 0.75
N SER A 263 -10.61 6.86 -0.35
CA SER A 263 -9.52 7.10 -1.31
C SER A 263 -10.07 7.25 -2.73
N ILE A 264 -9.56 8.23 -3.47
CA ILE A 264 -9.80 8.35 -4.92
C ILE A 264 -8.75 7.54 -5.65
N PHE A 265 -9.18 6.59 -6.47
CA PHE A 265 -8.30 5.80 -7.33
C PHE A 265 -8.16 6.47 -8.70
N MET A 266 -7.03 6.21 -9.35
CA MET A 266 -6.64 6.87 -10.60
C MET A 266 -7.60 6.58 -11.76
N GLU A 267 -8.29 5.44 -11.71
CA GLU A 267 -9.29 5.03 -12.69
C GLU A 267 -10.72 4.91 -12.11
N ASP A 268 -11.02 5.64 -11.03
CA ASP A 268 -12.41 5.82 -10.60
C ASP A 268 -13.20 6.56 -11.67
N GLU A 269 -14.43 6.13 -11.93
CA GLU A 269 -15.33 6.80 -12.86
C GLU A 269 -15.74 8.18 -12.33
N GLU A 270 -16.25 9.04 -13.22
CA GLU A 270 -16.69 10.39 -12.83
C GLU A 270 -17.72 10.37 -11.69
N ALA A 271 -18.69 9.45 -11.77
CA ALA A 271 -19.70 9.27 -10.75
C ALA A 271 -19.12 8.88 -9.38
N ASP A 272 -18.06 8.04 -9.37
CA ASP A 272 -17.40 7.59 -8.15
C ASP A 272 -16.65 8.75 -7.48
N VAL A 273 -15.91 9.56 -8.26
CA VAL A 273 -15.22 10.75 -7.76
C VAL A 273 -16.22 11.74 -7.18
N ASN A 274 -17.30 12.02 -7.90
CA ASN A 274 -18.36 12.93 -7.45
C ASN A 274 -19.00 12.45 -6.14
N LEU A 275 -19.28 11.15 -6.03
CA LEU A 275 -19.86 10.55 -4.83
C LEU A 275 -18.90 10.62 -3.62
N LYS A 276 -17.62 10.32 -3.83
CA LYS A 276 -16.59 10.35 -2.78
C LYS A 276 -16.35 11.77 -2.27
N ILE A 277 -16.18 12.74 -3.17
CA ILE A 277 -16.01 14.16 -2.78
C ILE A 277 -17.26 14.72 -2.11
N LYS A 278 -18.46 14.35 -2.58
CA LYS A 278 -19.72 14.74 -1.91
C LYS A 278 -19.73 14.29 -0.44
N LYS A 279 -19.29 13.06 -0.17
CA LYS A 279 -19.22 12.45 1.18
C LYS A 279 -17.98 12.84 2.00
N ALA A 280 -17.00 13.51 1.41
CA ALA A 280 -15.77 13.87 2.09
C ALA A 280 -16.02 14.80 3.29
N PHE A 281 -15.19 14.69 4.32
CA PHE A 281 -15.18 15.61 5.45
C PHE A 281 -14.76 17.01 4.97
N CYS A 282 -15.60 18.01 5.20
CA CYS A 282 -15.35 19.39 4.75
C CYS A 282 -16.20 20.37 5.60
N PRO A 283 -15.88 20.48 6.91
CA PRO A 283 -16.61 21.35 7.83
C PRO A 283 -16.51 22.83 7.40
N PRO A 284 -17.63 23.59 7.40
CA PRO A 284 -17.63 24.99 6.99
C PRO A 284 -16.71 25.83 7.88
N LYS A 285 -15.93 26.73 7.27
CA LYS A 285 -15.00 27.67 7.94
C LYS A 285 -13.84 27.02 8.71
N VAL A 286 -13.66 25.70 8.61
CA VAL A 286 -12.59 24.98 9.30
C VAL A 286 -11.58 24.46 8.28
N VAL A 287 -10.36 25.02 8.34
CA VAL A 287 -9.27 24.68 7.42
C VAL A 287 -8.44 23.52 7.91
N GLU A 288 -8.21 23.46 9.22
CA GLU A 288 -7.39 22.43 9.84
C GLU A 288 -7.97 21.03 9.58
N LYS A 289 -7.12 20.10 9.10
CA LYS A 289 -7.49 18.70 8.80
C LYS A 289 -8.67 18.56 7.83
N ASN A 290 -8.83 19.50 6.90
CA ASN A 290 -9.86 19.47 5.88
C ASN A 290 -9.33 18.82 4.58
N PRO A 291 -9.66 17.55 4.30
CA PRO A 291 -9.09 16.85 3.15
C PRO A 291 -9.44 17.50 1.81
N CYS A 292 -10.62 18.14 1.67
CA CYS A 292 -10.94 18.85 0.43
C CYS A 292 -9.97 20.00 0.15
N LEU A 293 -9.60 20.78 1.17
CA LEU A 293 -8.65 21.88 1.01
C LEU A 293 -7.25 21.36 0.72
N GLU A 294 -6.84 20.27 1.35
CA GLU A 294 -5.54 19.65 1.08
C GLU A 294 -5.41 19.12 -0.35
N TYR A 295 -6.48 18.53 -0.89
CA TYR A 295 -6.50 18.12 -2.30
C TYR A 295 -6.38 19.34 -3.23
N ILE A 296 -6.99 20.46 -2.88
CA ILE A 296 -6.85 21.69 -3.66
C ILE A 296 -5.41 22.21 -3.60
N LYS A 297 -4.81 22.25 -2.40
CA LYS A 297 -3.44 22.72 -2.16
C LYS A 297 -2.37 21.88 -2.86
N TYR A 298 -2.46 20.55 -2.75
CA TYR A 298 -1.38 19.65 -3.18
C TYR A 298 -1.62 19.01 -4.54
N ILE A 299 -2.85 19.05 -5.07
CA ILE A 299 -3.18 18.49 -6.37
C ILE A 299 -3.68 19.58 -7.32
N VAL A 300 -4.80 20.24 -7.01
CA VAL A 300 -5.51 21.04 -8.02
C VAL A 300 -4.73 22.31 -8.40
N ILE A 301 -4.30 23.11 -7.43
CA ILE A 301 -3.53 24.33 -7.69
C ILE A 301 -2.18 23.99 -8.34
N PRO A 302 -1.38 23.01 -7.87
CA PRO A 302 -0.14 22.65 -8.56
C PRO A 302 -0.34 22.08 -9.97
N TRP A 303 -1.53 21.53 -10.28
CA TRP A 303 -1.83 20.99 -11.61
C TRP A 303 -2.26 22.06 -12.62
N PHE A 304 -3.16 22.94 -12.22
CA PHE A 304 -3.75 23.95 -13.11
C PHE A 304 -3.16 25.36 -12.93
N ASN A 305 -2.32 25.57 -11.91
CA ASN A 305 -1.86 26.88 -11.40
C ASN A 305 -2.98 27.79 -10.84
N GLU A 306 -4.20 27.29 -10.78
CA GLU A 306 -5.36 27.98 -10.25
C GLU A 306 -6.47 26.98 -9.87
N PHE A 307 -7.47 27.47 -9.14
CA PHE A 307 -8.68 26.72 -8.83
C PHE A 307 -9.91 27.61 -9.00
N THR A 308 -10.84 27.21 -9.87
CA THR A 308 -12.06 27.97 -10.16
C THR A 308 -13.26 27.31 -9.50
N VAL A 309 -14.00 28.10 -8.72
CA VAL A 309 -15.27 27.70 -8.11
C VAL A 309 -16.40 28.34 -8.91
N GLU A 310 -17.17 27.50 -9.60
CA GLU A 310 -18.36 27.91 -10.33
C GLU A 310 -19.55 27.96 -9.37
N ARG A 311 -20.18 29.13 -9.22
CA ARG A 311 -21.28 29.32 -8.26
C ARG A 311 -22.28 30.33 -8.78
N LYS A 312 -23.53 30.19 -8.33
CA LYS A 312 -24.62 31.08 -8.74
C LYS A 312 -24.30 32.55 -8.38
N PRO A 313 -24.84 33.53 -9.11
CA PRO A 313 -24.69 34.95 -8.77
C PRO A 313 -25.07 35.26 -7.31
N ASP A 314 -26.14 34.63 -6.81
CA ASP A 314 -26.61 34.78 -5.43
C ASP A 314 -25.60 34.29 -4.37
N ASN A 315 -24.69 33.39 -4.75
CA ASN A 315 -23.60 32.89 -3.92
C ASN A 315 -22.28 33.63 -4.17
N GLY A 316 -22.30 34.75 -4.90
CA GLY A 316 -21.12 35.59 -5.17
C GLY A 316 -20.43 35.34 -6.51
N GLY A 317 -21.05 34.58 -7.42
CA GLY A 317 -20.58 34.36 -8.81
C GLY A 317 -19.25 33.61 -8.93
N ASP A 318 -18.89 33.17 -10.14
CA ASP A 318 -17.65 32.41 -10.35
C ASP A 318 -16.41 33.14 -9.81
N LYS A 319 -15.54 32.42 -9.11
CA LYS A 319 -14.30 32.96 -8.54
C LYS A 319 -13.14 32.03 -8.78
N THR A 320 -12.01 32.59 -9.22
CA THR A 320 -10.75 31.88 -9.47
C THR A 320 -9.71 32.25 -8.41
N PHE A 321 -9.13 31.23 -7.79
CA PHE A 321 -8.09 31.33 -6.78
C PHE A 321 -6.75 30.92 -7.39
N LYS A 322 -5.75 31.81 -7.35
CA LYS A 322 -4.38 31.51 -7.82
C LYS A 322 -3.44 31.08 -6.70
N SER A 323 -3.78 31.43 -5.46
CA SER A 323 -3.04 31.06 -4.26
C SER A 323 -3.93 30.24 -3.32
N PHE A 324 -3.33 29.39 -2.51
CA PHE A 324 -4.07 28.63 -1.50
C PHE A 324 -4.50 29.54 -0.35
N GLU A 325 -3.72 30.59 -0.09
CA GLU A 325 -3.94 31.59 0.95
C GLU A 325 -5.24 32.38 0.68
N ASP A 326 -5.48 32.81 -0.56
CA ASP A 326 -6.72 33.50 -0.94
C ASP A 326 -7.95 32.60 -0.74
N LEU A 327 -7.81 31.32 -1.06
CA LEU A 327 -8.88 30.34 -0.89
C LEU A 327 -9.19 30.08 0.59
N VAL A 328 -8.16 29.99 1.43
CA VAL A 328 -8.30 29.83 2.88
C VAL A 328 -9.01 31.04 3.48
N ALA A 329 -8.62 32.27 3.13
CA ALA A 329 -9.25 33.48 3.65
C ALA A 329 -10.75 33.54 3.33
N ASP A 330 -11.14 33.17 2.11
CA ASP A 330 -12.53 33.08 1.68
C ASP A 330 -13.31 31.96 2.41
N TYR A 331 -12.67 30.82 2.64
CA TYR A 331 -13.29 29.68 3.30
C TYR A 331 -13.52 29.95 4.80
N GLU A 332 -12.51 30.49 5.50
CA GLU A 332 -12.59 30.83 6.94
C GLU A 332 -13.60 31.96 7.21
N SER A 333 -13.65 32.98 6.35
CA SER A 333 -14.65 34.04 6.46
C SER A 333 -16.08 33.56 6.15
N GLY A 334 -16.23 32.42 5.47
CA GLY A 334 -17.50 31.86 5.03
C GLY A 334 -18.01 32.43 3.70
N GLN A 335 -17.19 33.19 2.99
CA GLN A 335 -17.48 33.63 1.62
C GLN A 335 -17.48 32.45 0.64
N LEU A 336 -16.77 31.37 0.95
CA LEU A 336 -16.77 30.12 0.19
C LEU A 336 -17.37 28.98 1.02
N HIS A 337 -18.53 28.48 0.58
CA HIS A 337 -19.24 27.41 1.27
C HIS A 337 -18.78 26.02 0.78
N PRO A 338 -18.72 24.98 1.64
CA PRO A 338 -18.39 23.61 1.21
C PRO A 338 -19.27 23.07 0.08
N GLY A 339 -20.52 23.54 0.01
CA GLY A 339 -21.49 23.17 -1.02
C GLY A 339 -21.10 23.63 -2.43
N ASP A 340 -20.33 24.71 -2.56
CA ASP A 340 -19.78 25.18 -3.84
C ASP A 340 -18.35 24.64 -4.07
N LEU A 341 -17.55 24.55 -3.00
CA LEU A 341 -16.18 24.03 -3.04
C LEU A 341 -16.12 22.58 -3.55
N LYS A 342 -16.96 21.69 -3.02
CA LYS A 342 -16.92 20.25 -3.33
C LYS A 342 -17.22 19.93 -4.80
N PRO A 343 -18.29 20.47 -5.42
CA PRO A 343 -18.53 20.29 -6.85
C PRO A 343 -17.37 20.79 -7.72
N ALA A 344 -16.80 21.96 -7.40
CA ALA A 344 -15.66 22.50 -8.12
C ALA A 344 -14.41 21.61 -8.00
N LEU A 345 -14.13 21.10 -6.78
CA LEU A 345 -13.06 20.12 -6.55
C LEU A 345 -13.29 18.84 -7.35
N ALA A 346 -14.49 18.26 -7.31
CA ALA A 346 -14.79 17.04 -8.04
C ALA A 346 -14.62 17.23 -9.55
N LYS A 347 -15.10 18.36 -10.10
CA LYS A 347 -14.90 18.73 -11.52
C LYS A 347 -13.42 18.81 -11.88
N ALA A 348 -12.60 19.48 -11.05
CA ALA A 348 -11.17 19.59 -11.28
C ALA A 348 -10.47 18.21 -11.24
N LEU A 349 -10.77 17.38 -10.24
CA LEU A 349 -10.20 16.02 -10.15
C LEU A 349 -10.61 15.15 -11.34
N ASN A 350 -11.86 15.22 -11.79
CA ASN A 350 -12.31 14.48 -12.96
C ASN A 350 -11.55 14.87 -14.23
N ARG A 351 -11.27 16.18 -14.43
CA ARG A 351 -10.43 16.65 -15.54
C ARG A 351 -9.01 16.10 -15.47
N ILE A 352 -8.42 16.02 -14.27
CA ILE A 352 -7.07 15.47 -14.07
C ILE A 352 -7.03 13.96 -14.38
N LEU A 353 -8.07 13.22 -13.98
CA LEU A 353 -8.12 11.77 -14.15
C LEU A 353 -8.55 11.33 -15.56
N GLN A 354 -9.12 12.24 -16.36
CA GLN A 354 -9.65 11.90 -17.68
C GLN A 354 -8.63 11.23 -18.63
N PRO A 355 -7.38 11.73 -18.76
CA PRO A 355 -6.38 11.07 -19.62
C PRO A 355 -6.08 9.62 -19.21
N VAL A 356 -6.14 9.32 -17.90
CA VAL A 356 -5.96 7.96 -17.39
C VAL A 356 -7.14 7.08 -17.79
N ARG A 357 -8.38 7.55 -17.62
CA ARG A 357 -9.58 6.82 -18.06
C ARG A 357 -9.53 6.51 -19.56
N ASP A 358 -9.22 7.52 -20.37
CA ASP A 358 -9.13 7.39 -21.81
C ASP A 358 -8.06 6.35 -22.21
N HIS A 359 -6.89 6.35 -21.56
CA HIS A 359 -5.85 5.35 -21.79
C HIS A 359 -6.34 3.92 -21.53
N PHE A 360 -6.97 3.68 -20.38
CA PHE A 360 -7.47 2.35 -20.01
C PHE A 360 -8.70 1.89 -20.81
N ILE A 361 -9.37 2.81 -21.52
CA ILE A 361 -10.46 2.48 -22.45
C ILE A 361 -9.91 2.11 -23.83
N ASN A 362 -8.95 2.90 -24.32
CA ASN A 362 -8.50 2.89 -25.71
C ASN A 362 -7.30 1.97 -25.96
N ASP A 363 -6.41 1.78 -24.98
CA ASP A 363 -5.25 0.88 -25.11
C ASP A 363 -5.63 -0.57 -24.69
N PRO A 364 -5.55 -1.57 -25.59
CA PRO A 364 -5.95 -2.94 -25.28
C PRO A 364 -5.13 -3.59 -24.15
N LYS A 365 -3.84 -3.25 -24.04
CA LYS A 365 -2.95 -3.81 -23.03
C LYS A 365 -3.27 -3.21 -21.66
N ALA A 366 -3.43 -1.89 -21.58
CA ALA A 366 -3.82 -1.20 -20.36
C ALA A 366 -5.19 -1.70 -19.87
N LYS A 367 -6.17 -1.82 -20.78
CA LYS A 367 -7.50 -2.35 -20.47
C LYS A 367 -7.46 -3.75 -19.88
N ASP A 368 -6.67 -4.64 -20.45
CA ASP A 368 -6.47 -6.00 -19.94
C ASP A 368 -5.79 -6.01 -18.56
N LEU A 369 -4.75 -5.19 -18.37
CA LEU A 369 -4.11 -5.01 -17.06
C LEU A 369 -5.12 -4.56 -16.00
N LEU A 370 -5.95 -3.56 -16.30
CA LEU A 370 -6.97 -3.09 -15.37
C LEU A 370 -8.00 -4.16 -15.02
N LYS A 371 -8.44 -4.94 -16.01
CA LYS A 371 -9.34 -6.08 -15.78
C LYS A 371 -8.71 -7.07 -14.79
N ARG A 372 -7.45 -7.43 -14.99
CA ARG A 372 -6.72 -8.34 -14.09
C ARG A 372 -6.53 -7.77 -12.68
N VAL A 373 -6.34 -6.46 -12.53
CA VAL A 373 -6.20 -5.80 -11.23
C VAL A 373 -7.54 -5.69 -10.49
N LYS A 374 -8.66 -5.44 -11.19
CA LYS A 374 -10.00 -5.32 -10.59
C LYS A 374 -10.59 -6.67 -10.18
N VAL A 375 -10.21 -7.77 -10.84
CA VAL A 375 -10.60 -9.13 -10.43
C VAL A 375 -9.83 -9.50 -9.16
N ARG A 376 -10.41 -9.22 -7.98
CA ARG A 376 -9.93 -9.81 -6.73
C ARG A 376 -10.09 -11.34 -6.82
N PRO A 377 -9.07 -12.16 -6.48
CA PRO A 377 -9.38 -13.49 -6.00
C PRO A 377 -10.16 -13.33 -4.70
N ALA A 378 -11.30 -14.01 -4.60
CA ALA A 378 -12.10 -14.04 -3.38
C ALA A 378 -11.20 -14.35 -2.18
N VAL A 379 -11.34 -13.57 -1.12
CA VAL A 379 -10.70 -13.87 0.16
C VAL A 379 -11.34 -15.16 0.69
N GLY A 380 -10.56 -16.25 0.67
CA GLY A 380 -10.72 -17.47 1.47
C GLY A 380 -12.14 -17.98 1.74
N GLY A 381 -12.72 -18.70 0.78
CA GLY A 381 -13.61 -19.84 1.06
C GLY A 381 -12.90 -21.12 0.58
N PRO A 382 -13.20 -22.31 1.14
CA PRO A 382 -12.52 -23.54 0.72
C PRO A 382 -12.69 -23.72 -0.79
N ALA A 383 -11.60 -24.04 -1.46
CA ALA A 383 -11.54 -24.20 -2.90
C ALA A 383 -12.66 -25.14 -3.37
N ALA A 384 -13.63 -24.60 -4.10
CA ALA A 384 -14.45 -25.39 -4.98
C ALA A 384 -13.67 -25.53 -6.28
N GLU A 385 -13.04 -26.70 -6.45
CA GLU A 385 -12.77 -27.22 -7.79
C GLU A 385 -14.10 -27.31 -8.52
N ASN A 386 -14.24 -26.54 -9.60
CA ASN A 386 -14.89 -26.93 -10.85
C ASN A 386 -14.84 -25.73 -11.78
N ASP A 387 -13.98 -25.82 -12.80
CA ASP A 387 -14.31 -25.50 -14.19
C ASP A 387 -13.03 -25.44 -15.02
N VAL A 388 -12.65 -26.60 -15.56
CA VAL A 388 -11.94 -26.67 -16.83
C VAL A 388 -12.76 -27.61 -17.69
N LEU A 389 -13.23 -27.09 -18.82
CA LEU A 389 -13.37 -27.72 -20.14
C LEU A 389 -14.63 -27.20 -20.84
N HIS A 390 -14.46 -26.22 -21.73
CA HIS A 390 -15.34 -26.02 -22.89
C HIS A 390 -14.44 -25.87 -24.12
N GLY A 391 -14.46 -26.88 -24.98
CA GLY A 391 -13.75 -26.89 -26.26
C GLY A 391 -13.87 -28.22 -27.00
N CYS A 392 -14.99 -28.39 -27.71
CA CYS A 392 -15.19 -29.08 -29.00
C CYS A 392 -16.54 -29.82 -29.06
N GLY A 393 -17.27 -29.60 -30.16
CA GLY A 393 -18.63 -30.09 -30.42
C GLY A 393 -18.70 -31.54 -30.98
N PRO A 394 -19.68 -31.84 -31.85
CA PRO A 394 -20.86 -32.61 -31.47
C PRO A 394 -20.92 -33.97 -32.17
N PHE A 395 -21.31 -35.05 -31.46
CA PHE A 395 -21.72 -36.31 -32.09
C PHE A 395 -22.79 -37.05 -31.26
N GLN A 396 -24.02 -37.00 -31.79
CA GLN A 396 -24.97 -38.10 -32.00
C GLN A 396 -25.34 -39.10 -30.87
N THR A 397 -26.61 -38.97 -30.45
CA THR A 397 -27.72 -39.98 -30.42
C THR A 397 -27.70 -41.25 -29.56
N ALA A 398 -28.92 -41.56 -29.07
CA ALA A 398 -29.51 -42.82 -28.57
C ALA A 398 -29.26 -43.15 -27.08
N VAL A 399 -30.25 -42.98 -26.18
CA VAL A 399 -31.49 -43.77 -25.95
C VAL A 399 -31.24 -45.01 -25.06
N GLU A 400 -31.91 -44.97 -23.91
CA GLU A 400 -32.45 -46.07 -23.09
C GLU A 400 -31.57 -46.96 -22.18
N ARG A 401 -32.10 -47.06 -20.94
CA ARG A 401 -32.22 -48.23 -20.05
C ARG A 401 -31.08 -48.59 -19.09
N GLU A 402 -31.53 -48.66 -17.84
CA GLU A 402 -31.23 -49.68 -16.82
C GLU A 402 -29.85 -49.67 -16.13
N CYS A 403 -29.90 -49.24 -14.87
CA CYS A 403 -29.56 -50.03 -13.69
C CYS A 403 -28.15 -50.64 -13.52
N PHE A 404 -27.64 -50.44 -12.30
CA PHE A 404 -26.59 -51.18 -11.60
C PHE A 404 -25.12 -50.94 -12.02
N GLY A 405 -24.41 -50.16 -11.19
CA GLY A 405 -22.96 -50.36 -11.08
C GLY A 405 -22.13 -49.20 -10.51
N CYS A 406 -22.29 -48.84 -9.23
CA CYS A 406 -21.13 -48.43 -8.41
C CYS A 406 -21.42 -48.33 -6.91
N GLY A 407 -21.99 -49.39 -6.32
CA GLY A 407 -22.07 -49.58 -4.87
C GLY A 407 -20.81 -50.18 -4.23
N ARG A 408 -19.62 -50.00 -4.84
CA ARG A 408 -18.37 -50.66 -4.41
C ARG A 408 -17.26 -49.71 -3.95
N ALA A 409 -17.21 -48.45 -4.43
CA ALA A 409 -16.19 -47.49 -3.99
C ALA A 409 -16.50 -46.79 -2.65
N LEU A 410 -17.78 -46.69 -2.27
CA LEU A 410 -18.20 -46.08 -1.00
C LEU A 410 -18.06 -47.01 0.22
N ARG A 411 -17.80 -48.31 0.02
CA ARG A 411 -17.59 -49.29 1.11
C ARG A 411 -16.13 -49.43 1.55
N GLU A 412 -15.16 -49.06 0.71
CA GLU A 412 -13.74 -49.13 1.10
C GLU A 412 -13.29 -47.90 1.90
N LEU A 413 -13.89 -46.72 1.68
CA LEU A 413 -13.51 -45.50 2.43
C LEU A 413 -14.04 -45.49 3.88
N ALA A 414 -15.16 -46.17 4.14
CA ALA A 414 -15.73 -46.29 5.49
C ALA A 414 -14.95 -47.27 6.38
N ALA A 415 -14.22 -48.23 5.79
CA ALA A 415 -13.42 -49.21 6.54
C ALA A 415 -12.10 -48.63 7.09
N VAL A 416 -11.50 -47.65 6.39
CA VAL A 416 -10.24 -47.02 6.83
C VAL A 416 -10.47 -46.02 7.97
N VAL A 417 -11.61 -45.34 7.98
CA VAL A 417 -11.95 -44.35 9.03
C VAL A 417 -12.46 -45.02 10.32
N ALA A 418 -13.06 -46.22 10.23
CA ALA A 418 -13.44 -47.00 11.41
C ALA A 418 -12.26 -47.80 12.02
N GLY A 419 -11.23 -48.14 11.24
CA GLY A 419 -10.07 -48.89 11.71
C GLY A 419 -9.07 -48.09 12.57
N GLY A 420 -9.00 -46.76 12.40
CA GLY A 420 -8.09 -45.91 13.18
C GLY A 420 -8.58 -45.56 14.59
N VAL A 421 -9.87 -45.77 14.89
CA VAL A 421 -10.46 -45.40 16.18
C VAL A 421 -10.54 -46.61 17.15
N ALA A 422 -10.26 -47.82 16.67
CA ALA A 422 -10.24 -49.04 17.51
C ALA A 422 -8.83 -49.48 17.96
N ALA A 423 -7.76 -48.77 17.57
CA ALA A 423 -6.36 -49.17 17.86
C ALA A 423 -5.69 -48.37 19.00
N ALA A 424 -6.46 -47.77 19.91
CA ALA A 424 -5.92 -47.06 21.08
C ALA A 424 -6.51 -47.54 22.42
N ALA A 425 -7.08 -48.74 22.43
CA ALA A 425 -7.71 -49.31 23.63
C ALA A 425 -7.49 -50.81 23.74
N THR A 426 -6.24 -51.27 23.67
CA THR A 426 -5.73 -52.50 24.31
C THR A 426 -4.28 -52.68 23.87
N GLU A 427 -3.31 -52.37 24.73
CA GLU A 427 -2.12 -53.21 24.93
C GLU A 427 -1.36 -52.72 26.16
N GLU A 428 -1.68 -53.38 27.27
CA GLU A 428 -0.86 -53.47 28.46
C GLU A 428 0.20 -54.56 28.20
N ARG A 429 1.47 -54.25 28.49
CA ARG A 429 2.67 -55.13 28.55
C ARG A 429 3.39 -55.48 27.23
N ALA A 430 4.41 -54.68 26.92
CA ALA A 430 5.74 -55.23 26.67
C ALA A 430 6.83 -54.21 27.06
N LEU A 431 7.83 -54.72 27.81
CA LEU A 431 9.18 -54.18 28.05
C LEU A 431 9.37 -53.15 29.19
N GLU A 432 9.50 -53.72 30.39
CA GLU A 432 10.65 -53.41 31.25
C GLU A 432 11.95 -53.58 30.45
N ALA A 433 12.65 -52.48 30.16
CA ALA A 433 14.11 -52.35 30.18
C ALA A 433 14.52 -50.93 29.76
N PHE A 434 15.29 -50.27 30.64
CA PHE A 434 16.10 -49.04 30.42
C PHE A 434 15.40 -47.67 30.39
N GLY A 435 15.54 -46.95 31.51
CA GLY A 435 16.29 -45.68 31.55
C GLY A 435 15.54 -44.38 31.23
N GLU A 436 15.29 -43.60 32.29
CA GLU A 436 15.23 -42.12 32.35
C GLU A 436 14.33 -41.34 31.36
N GLY A 437 13.34 -40.60 31.90
CA GLY A 437 12.72 -39.48 31.20
C GLY A 437 11.28 -39.18 31.62
N VAL A 438 11.11 -38.17 32.49
CA VAL A 438 9.81 -37.64 32.92
C VAL A 438 9.17 -36.82 31.79
N PHE A 439 7.94 -37.17 31.37
CA PHE A 439 7.07 -36.27 30.59
C PHE A 439 5.77 -35.98 31.34
N PHE A 440 5.58 -34.73 31.75
CA PHE A 440 4.28 -34.19 32.17
C PHE A 440 3.46 -33.80 30.94
N ALA A 441 2.43 -34.58 30.62
CA ALA A 441 1.40 -34.21 29.65
C ALA A 441 0.27 -33.48 30.38
N ASP A 442 0.21 -32.15 30.25
CA ASP A 442 -0.93 -31.35 30.72
C ASP A 442 -1.44 -30.48 29.56
N ARG A 443 -2.55 -30.93 28.92
CA ARG A 443 -3.63 -30.14 28.28
C ARG A 443 -4.54 -31.05 27.44
N LEU A 444 -5.54 -31.67 28.06
CA LEU A 444 -6.70 -32.20 27.35
C LEU A 444 -7.80 -31.12 27.30
N VAL A 445 -8.27 -30.76 26.09
CA VAL A 445 -9.35 -29.81 25.85
C VAL A 445 -10.69 -30.57 25.84
N ALA A 446 -11.66 -30.14 26.64
CA ALA A 446 -13.00 -30.72 26.63
C ALA A 446 -13.75 -30.38 25.33
N ALA A 447 -14.17 -31.41 24.59
CA ALA A 447 -15.05 -31.28 23.43
C ALA A 447 -16.51 -31.56 23.86
N ARG A 448 -17.47 -30.76 23.36
CA ARG A 448 -18.90 -31.02 23.56
C ARG A 448 -19.55 -31.34 22.22
N LEU A 449 -20.14 -32.52 22.11
CA LEU A 449 -20.93 -32.96 20.96
C LEU A 449 -22.35 -32.37 21.04
N ILE A 450 -22.84 -31.79 19.95
CA ILE A 450 -24.24 -31.36 19.81
C ILE A 450 -24.84 -32.17 18.65
N ARG A 451 -25.95 -32.85 18.92
CA ARG A 451 -26.74 -33.61 17.93
C ARG A 451 -27.94 -32.76 17.51
N PHE A 452 -28.22 -32.74 16.21
CA PHE A 452 -29.52 -32.33 15.66
C PHE A 452 -30.20 -33.54 15.02
N GLU A 453 -31.54 -33.51 14.94
CA GLU A 453 -32.37 -34.68 14.61
C GLU A 453 -32.15 -35.27 13.21
N ASP A 454 -31.48 -34.54 12.30
CA ASP A 454 -31.05 -35.09 11.00
C ASP A 454 -29.52 -35.03 10.84
N GLY A 455 -28.83 -35.94 11.55
CA GLY A 455 -27.61 -36.57 11.06
C GLY A 455 -26.29 -35.79 10.88
N VAL A 456 -26.14 -34.53 11.31
CA VAL A 456 -24.87 -33.79 11.19
C VAL A 456 -24.22 -33.52 12.56
N VAL A 457 -22.92 -33.86 12.68
CA VAL A 457 -22.09 -33.60 13.88
C VAL A 457 -21.09 -32.50 13.58
N LEU A 458 -21.03 -31.46 14.43
CA LEU A 458 -20.08 -30.35 14.29
C LEU A 458 -19.17 -30.29 15.52
N LEU A 459 -17.85 -30.41 15.31
CA LEU A 459 -16.82 -30.23 16.33
C LEU A 459 -16.47 -28.74 16.42
N LYS A 460 -16.81 -28.09 17.54
CA LYS A 460 -16.36 -26.71 17.81
C LYS A 460 -15.22 -26.73 18.82
N ALA A 461 -13.99 -26.52 18.36
CA ALA A 461 -12.85 -26.28 19.24
C ALA A 461 -12.83 -24.81 19.68
N ALA A 462 -12.92 -24.53 20.98
CA ALA A 462 -12.76 -23.19 21.52
C ALA A 462 -11.32 -22.98 22.00
N ARG A 463 -10.68 -21.89 21.56
CA ARG A 463 -9.37 -21.45 22.07
C ARG A 463 -9.58 -20.83 23.46
N ALA A 464 -8.75 -21.23 24.43
CA ALA A 464 -8.81 -20.68 25.79
C ALA A 464 -8.53 -19.17 25.79
N GLY A 465 -9.50 -18.37 26.23
CA GLY A 465 -9.32 -16.94 26.49
C GLY A 465 -10.32 -16.01 25.80
N ALA A 466 -11.62 -16.18 26.03
CA ALA A 466 -12.60 -15.10 25.86
C ALA A 466 -13.78 -15.34 26.82
N ALA A 467 -13.95 -14.44 27.79
CA ALA A 467 -15.12 -14.43 28.65
C ALA A 467 -16.33 -13.91 27.84
N LEU A 468 -17.38 -14.72 27.74
CA LEU A 468 -18.68 -14.32 27.21
C LEU A 468 -19.58 -13.89 28.37
N HIS A 469 -20.04 -12.64 28.34
CA HIS A 469 -21.09 -12.11 29.20
C HIS A 469 -22.45 -12.25 28.49
N PRO A 470 -23.55 -12.64 29.15
CA PRO A 470 -24.85 -12.80 28.51
C PRO A 470 -25.72 -11.55 28.65
N ARG A 471 -26.38 -11.12 27.55
CA ARG A 471 -27.59 -10.28 27.38
C ARG A 471 -27.67 -9.99 25.86
N GLU A 472 -28.79 -10.00 25.14
CA GLU A 472 -30.22 -10.01 25.40
C GLU A 472 -30.91 -10.50 24.11
N ALA A 473 -32.00 -11.24 24.25
CA ALA A 473 -32.98 -11.45 23.19
C ALA A 473 -34.35 -11.21 23.81
N ALA A 474 -34.94 -10.04 23.51
CA ALA A 474 -36.37 -9.78 23.57
C ALA A 474 -36.64 -8.46 22.83
N ALA A 475 -37.24 -8.55 21.65
CA ALA A 475 -37.92 -7.45 21.00
C ALA A 475 -39.41 -7.56 21.34
N GLY A 476 -40.03 -6.44 21.73
CA GLY A 476 -41.46 -6.37 21.98
C GLY A 476 -41.94 -4.99 22.45
N VAL A 477 -42.36 -4.17 21.48
CA VAL A 477 -43.60 -3.35 21.44
C VAL A 477 -43.83 -2.23 22.48
N GLU A 478 -44.16 -1.05 21.91
CA GLU A 478 -45.00 0.08 22.37
C GLU A 478 -44.54 1.10 23.45
N ASP A 479 -44.38 2.34 22.94
CA ASP A 479 -45.10 3.58 23.27
C ASP A 479 -44.86 4.38 24.58
N GLU A 480 -45.01 5.69 24.37
CA GLU A 480 -45.16 6.83 25.29
C GLU A 480 -43.93 7.50 25.95
N SER A 481 -44.06 8.81 26.04
CA SER A 481 -43.10 9.83 26.49
C SER A 481 -43.54 10.42 27.84
N PRO A 482 -42.95 11.54 28.30
CA PRO A 482 -41.71 11.71 29.06
C PRO A 482 -41.98 11.95 30.56
N LEU A 483 -40.95 12.06 31.42
CA LEU A 483 -40.86 12.99 32.58
C LEU A 483 -39.59 12.79 33.45
N ASP A 484 -38.85 13.89 33.56
CA ASP A 484 -38.21 14.52 34.75
C ASP A 484 -37.23 13.79 35.71
N GLY A 485 -36.11 14.50 35.98
CA GLY A 485 -35.53 14.71 37.32
C GLY A 485 -34.64 13.64 37.97
N GLY A 486 -33.36 13.97 38.22
CA GLY A 486 -32.65 13.44 39.39
C GLY A 486 -31.17 13.11 39.22
N SER A 487 -30.30 14.02 39.65
CA SER A 487 -28.85 13.84 39.80
C SER A 487 -28.48 12.91 40.96
N PHE A 488 -27.56 11.94 40.74
CA PHE A 488 -26.75 11.35 41.82
C PHE A 488 -25.30 11.08 41.35
N LYS A 489 -24.34 11.72 42.01
CA LYS A 489 -22.89 11.43 41.93
C LYS A 489 -22.55 10.31 42.93
N VAL A 490 -21.79 9.30 42.50
CA VAL A 490 -21.12 8.33 43.39
C VAL A 490 -19.61 8.39 43.13
N LYS A 491 -18.85 8.70 44.20
CA LYS A 491 -17.37 8.63 44.27
C LYS A 491 -16.94 7.16 44.25
N ALA A 492 -15.93 6.82 43.44
CA ALA A 492 -15.27 5.52 43.47
C ALA A 492 -13.96 5.60 44.26
N ASP A 493 -13.80 4.72 45.26
CA ASP A 493 -12.60 4.54 46.08
C ASP A 493 -11.50 3.77 45.33
N GLU A 494 -10.31 4.37 45.17
CA GLU A 494 -9.16 3.80 44.44
C GLU A 494 -8.36 2.73 45.21
N ASP A 495 -8.71 2.41 46.46
CA ASP A 495 -7.81 1.68 47.36
C ASP A 495 -7.97 0.14 47.35
N VAL A 496 -9.01 -0.37 46.70
CA VAL A 496 -9.28 -1.83 46.58
C VAL A 496 -8.42 -2.47 45.46
N GLY A 497 -8.09 -1.71 44.41
CA GLY A 497 -7.29 -2.18 43.28
C GLY A 497 -5.82 -2.46 43.64
N ARG A 498 -5.22 -1.64 44.52
CA ARG A 498 -3.81 -1.76 44.92
C ARG A 498 -3.52 -3.02 45.77
N ARG A 499 -4.46 -3.42 46.64
CA ARG A 499 -4.29 -4.61 47.50
C ARG A 499 -4.40 -5.92 46.72
N ARG A 500 -5.27 -5.98 45.70
CA ARG A 500 -5.39 -7.14 44.79
C ARG A 500 -4.12 -7.34 43.94
N ASN A 501 -3.54 -6.25 43.44
CA ASN A 501 -2.34 -6.31 42.60
C ASN A 501 -1.06 -6.72 43.37
N LYS A 502 -0.92 -6.34 44.65
CA LYS A 502 0.18 -6.78 45.50
C LYS A 502 0.12 -8.29 45.84
N ARG A 503 -1.08 -8.84 46.10
CA ARG A 503 -1.26 -10.29 46.34
C ARG A 503 -0.98 -11.13 45.08
N ALA A 504 -1.37 -10.64 43.90
CA ALA A 504 -1.08 -11.30 42.62
C ALA A 504 0.43 -11.30 42.29
N LYS A 505 1.13 -10.18 42.50
CA LYS A 505 2.60 -10.11 42.33
C LYS A 505 3.34 -11.00 43.32
N LYS A 506 2.90 -11.09 44.58
CA LYS A 506 3.52 -11.96 45.60
C LYS A 506 3.36 -13.45 45.27
N ARG A 507 2.20 -13.87 44.75
CA ARG A 507 1.98 -15.25 44.29
C ARG A 507 2.80 -15.59 43.04
N LYS A 508 2.94 -14.65 42.10
CA LYS A 508 3.76 -14.85 40.90
C LYS A 508 5.25 -14.95 41.22
N LYS A 509 5.73 -14.17 42.20
CA LYS A 509 7.12 -14.25 42.69
C LYS A 509 7.44 -15.58 43.39
N MET A 510 6.55 -16.06 44.27
CA MET A 510 6.73 -17.37 44.93
C MET A 510 6.69 -18.55 43.95
N LEU A 511 5.91 -18.45 42.88
CA LEU A 511 5.86 -19.47 41.83
C LEU A 511 7.17 -19.50 41.02
N ILE A 512 7.73 -18.34 40.71
CA ILE A 512 9.02 -18.24 39.97
C ILE A 512 10.18 -18.71 40.85
N GLU A 513 10.21 -18.33 42.13
CA GLU A 513 11.24 -18.79 43.08
C GLU A 513 11.14 -20.30 43.33
N GLY A 514 9.93 -20.88 43.43
CA GLY A 514 9.73 -22.32 43.54
C GLY A 514 10.14 -23.11 42.28
N ILE A 515 10.01 -22.51 41.10
CA ILE A 515 10.49 -23.11 39.84
C ILE A 515 12.02 -23.04 39.73
N MET A 516 12.65 -21.94 40.15
CA MET A 516 14.11 -21.82 40.14
C MET A 516 14.80 -22.76 41.14
N VAL A 517 14.22 -23.00 42.33
CA VAL A 517 14.76 -23.95 43.30
C VAL A 517 14.68 -25.39 42.80
N LYS A 518 13.64 -25.74 42.03
CA LYS A 518 13.51 -27.06 41.39
C LYS A 518 14.49 -27.26 40.24
N MET A 519 14.82 -26.21 39.49
CA MET A 519 15.76 -26.28 38.37
C MET A 519 17.24 -26.31 38.80
N MET A 520 17.57 -25.87 40.01
CA MET A 520 18.95 -25.85 40.54
C MET A 520 19.27 -27.03 41.48
N GLY A 521 18.38 -28.02 41.59
CA GLY A 521 18.54 -29.18 42.48
C GLY A 521 18.82 -30.51 41.79
N GLU A 522 19.02 -30.54 40.46
CA GLU A 522 19.25 -31.78 39.69
C GLU A 522 20.66 -31.86 39.07
N GLU A 523 21.64 -31.15 39.63
CA GLU A 523 23.07 -31.42 39.40
C GLU A 523 23.85 -31.30 40.72
N ILE A 524 23.83 -32.34 41.55
CA ILE A 524 24.91 -32.78 42.46
C ILE A 524 24.88 -34.30 42.55
#